data_AF-A0A7Y7Y6P0-F1
#
_entry.id   AF-A0A7Y7Y6P0-F1
#
_cell.length_a   1.000
_cell.length_b   1.000
_cell.length_c   1.000
_cell.angle_alpha   90.00
_cell.angle_beta   90.00
_cell.angle_gamma   90.00
#
_symmetry.space_group_name_H-M   'P 1'
#
loop_
_entity.id
_entity.type
_entity.pdbx_description
1 polymer ?
#
loop_
_entity_poly.entity_id
_entity_poly.type
_entity_poly.pdbx_seq_one_letter_code
_entity_poly.pdbx_strand_id
1 'polypeptide(L)'
;EVTAVAMYMKYWFANVPEWVWIVSFSSVLILLNAISVKTFGNFEYWFSTIKISAIVGFIILAVYVVFGSGNPDYGVQNYTAHDGFFPHGLSGMWIAVIVSIFSYLSVEMIAVAAGEAADPEQAVKKAFRATIVRLVV
;
A
#
# COMPACT_ATOMS: atom_id res chain seq x y z
N GLU A 1 5.23 -3.34 -9.05
CA GLU A 1 4.62 -2.00 -9.11
C GLU A 1 4.13 -1.62 -10.50
N VAL A 2 4.99 -1.65 -11.52
CA VAL A 2 4.61 -1.28 -12.89
C VAL A 2 3.49 -2.15 -13.47
N THR A 3 3.44 -3.46 -13.15
CA THR A 3 2.34 -4.36 -13.54
C THR A 3 0.99 -3.93 -12.94
N ALA A 4 0.98 -3.44 -11.70
CA ALA A 4 -0.23 -2.93 -11.07
C ALA A 4 -0.69 -1.63 -11.76
N VAL A 5 0.25 -0.74 -12.11
CA VAL A 5 -0.06 0.47 -12.89
C VAL A 5 -0.67 0.12 -14.24
N ALA A 6 -0.12 -0.88 -14.95
CA ALA A 6 -0.68 -1.34 -16.22
C ALA A 6 -2.11 -1.89 -16.07
N MET A 7 -2.37 -2.65 -15.00
CA MET A 7 -3.72 -3.13 -14.67
C MET A 7 -4.69 -1.98 -14.40
N TYR A 8 -4.28 -0.95 -13.65
CA TYR A 8 -5.10 0.24 -13.42
C TYR A 8 -5.34 1.03 -14.71
N MET A 9 -4.33 1.20 -15.56
CA MET A 9 -4.49 1.91 -16.84
C MET A 9 -5.44 1.16 -17.77
N LYS A 10 -5.49 -0.17 -17.72
CA LYS A 10 -6.45 -0.97 -18.49
C LYS A 10 -7.90 -0.72 -18.08
N TYR A 11 -8.16 -0.36 -16.81
CA TYR A 11 -9.51 0.02 -16.37
C TYR A 11 -10.01 1.28 -17.10
N TRP A 12 -9.14 2.27 -17.32
CA TRP A 12 -9.48 3.51 -18.01
C TRP A 12 -9.31 3.44 -19.53
N PHE A 13 -8.31 2.69 -19.98
CA PHE A 13 -7.88 2.55 -21.37
C PHE A 13 -7.81 1.07 -21.76
N ALA A 14 -8.97 0.40 -21.76
CA ALA A 14 -9.07 -1.03 -22.02
C ALA A 14 -8.54 -1.46 -23.40
N ASN A 15 -8.53 -0.53 -24.37
CA ASN A 15 -8.07 -0.79 -25.74
C ASN A 15 -6.54 -0.73 -25.89
N VAL A 16 -5.80 -0.27 -24.88
CA VAL A 16 -4.34 -0.16 -24.94
C VAL A 16 -3.72 -1.41 -24.30
N PRO A 17 -2.83 -2.14 -25.02
CA PRO A 17 -2.18 -3.31 -24.47
C PRO A 17 -1.34 -3.00 -23.22
N GLU A 18 -1.34 -3.92 -22.25
CA GLU A 18 -0.63 -3.75 -20.97
C GLU A 18 0.86 -3.47 -21.14
N TRP A 19 1.52 -4.09 -22.13
CA TRP A 19 2.95 -3.93 -22.37
C TRP A 19 3.34 -2.48 -22.67
N VAL A 20 2.44 -1.70 -23.30
CA VAL A 20 2.69 -0.29 -23.62
C VAL A 20 2.82 0.51 -22.34
N TRP A 21 1.91 0.29 -21.39
CA TRP A 21 1.96 0.92 -20.07
C TRP A 21 3.18 0.48 -19.27
N ILE A 22 3.51 -0.81 -19.33
CA ILE A 22 4.68 -1.34 -18.61
C ILE A 22 5.96 -0.68 -19.11
N VAL A 23 6.16 -0.62 -20.43
CA VAL A 23 7.35 0.01 -21.01
C VAL A 23 7.37 1.50 -20.71
N SER A 24 6.26 2.23 -20.89
CA SER A 24 6.25 3.68 -20.71
C SER A 24 6.56 4.09 -19.26
N PHE A 25 5.91 3.47 -18.27
CA PHE A 25 6.14 3.79 -16.86
C PHE A 25 7.52 3.35 -16.40
N SER A 26 8.03 2.22 -16.89
CA SER A 26 9.41 1.80 -16.60
C SER A 26 10.42 2.80 -17.14
N SER A 27 10.24 3.29 -18.37
CA SER A 27 11.11 4.31 -18.97
C SER A 27 11.07 5.62 -18.17
N VAL A 28 9.89 6.08 -17.74
CA VAL A 28 9.76 7.27 -16.88
C VAL A 28 10.47 7.07 -15.56
N LEU A 29 10.32 5.92 -14.90
CA LEU A 29 11.01 5.62 -13.65
C LEU A 29 12.53 5.62 -13.82
N ILE A 30 13.06 5.05 -14.91
CA ILE A 30 14.49 5.07 -15.21
C ILE A 30 14.98 6.51 -15.41
N LEU A 31 14.23 7.33 -16.14
CA LEU A 31 14.56 8.74 -16.36
C LEU A 31 14.54 9.55 -15.06
N LEU A 32 13.53 9.34 -14.20
CA LEU A 32 13.46 10.00 -12.90
C LEU A 32 14.62 9.58 -11.99
N ASN A 33 15.01 8.31 -12.01
CA ASN A 33 16.19 7.81 -11.29
C ASN A 33 17.51 8.41 -11.82
N ALA A 34 17.55 8.85 -13.08
CA ALA A 34 18.72 9.51 -13.67
C ALA A 34 18.80 11.01 -13.37
N ILE A 35 17.72 11.63 -12.87
CA ILE A 35 17.67 13.05 -12.53
C ILE A 35 18.16 13.26 -11.07
N SER A 36 18.78 14.41 -10.82
CA SER A 36 19.32 14.84 -9.50
C SER A 36 18.47 14.43 -8.30
N VAL A 37 19.14 13.81 -7.31
CA VAL A 37 18.60 13.28 -6.04
C VAL A 37 17.73 14.30 -5.28
N LYS A 38 18.00 15.61 -5.46
CA LYS A 38 17.24 16.68 -4.81
C LYS A 38 15.80 16.81 -5.34
N THR A 39 15.59 16.52 -6.61
CA THR A 39 14.27 16.56 -7.25
C THR A 39 13.43 15.35 -6.84
N PHE A 40 14.07 14.18 -6.69
CA PHE A 40 13.44 12.94 -6.27
C PHE A 40 12.75 13.06 -4.90
N GLY A 41 13.45 13.60 -3.90
CA GLY A 41 12.89 13.75 -2.55
C GLY A 41 11.65 14.66 -2.48
N ASN A 42 11.57 15.67 -3.35
CA ASN A 42 10.39 16.53 -3.42
C ASN A 42 9.19 15.78 -4.03
N PHE A 43 9.39 15.03 -5.12
CA PHE A 43 8.33 14.21 -5.71
C PHE A 43 7.81 13.15 -4.74
N GLU A 44 8.71 12.46 -4.03
CA GLU A 44 8.33 11.46 -3.05
C GLU A 44 7.47 12.05 -1.92
N TYR A 45 7.81 13.24 -1.42
CA TYR A 45 7.01 13.95 -0.44
C TYR A 45 5.58 14.21 -0.95
N TRP A 46 5.45 14.80 -2.14
CA TRP A 46 4.14 15.09 -2.74
C TRP A 46 3.31 13.82 -2.97
N PHE A 47 3.92 12.76 -3.50
CA PHE A 47 3.23 11.47 -3.70
C PHE A 47 2.81 10.83 -2.37
N SER A 48 3.63 10.95 -1.33
CA SER A 48 3.29 10.48 0.00
C SER A 48 2.10 11.24 0.60
N THR A 49 2.07 12.58 0.44
CA THR A 49 0.92 13.40 0.88
C THR A 49 -0.37 12.96 0.20
N ILE A 50 -0.36 12.78 -1.13
CA ILE A 50 -1.54 12.30 -1.88
C ILE A 50 -2.00 10.94 -1.35
N LYS A 51 -1.06 10.00 -1.14
CA LYS A 51 -1.34 8.67 -0.63
C LYS A 51 -2.01 8.71 0.74
N ILE A 52 -1.47 9.51 1.67
CA ILE A 52 -2.03 9.66 3.02
C ILE A 52 -3.42 10.28 2.96
N SER A 53 -3.61 11.35 2.18
CA SER A 53 -4.92 11.98 2.01
C SER A 53 -5.96 11.02 1.44
N ALA A 54 -5.58 10.18 0.47
CA ALA A 54 -6.46 9.17 -0.10
C ALA A 54 -6.87 8.10 0.93
N ILE A 55 -5.92 7.61 1.74
CA ILE A 55 -6.20 6.64 2.82
C ILE A 55 -7.17 7.25 3.84
N VAL A 56 -6.93 8.48 4.28
CA VAL A 56 -7.80 9.18 5.24
C VAL A 56 -9.20 9.36 4.66
N GLY A 57 -9.30 9.82 3.40
CA GLY A 57 -10.59 9.98 2.72
C GLY A 57 -11.35 8.66 2.59
N PHE A 58 -10.64 7.58 2.23
CA PHE A 58 -11.23 6.24 2.14
C PHE A 58 -11.74 5.74 3.49
N ILE A 59 -10.99 5.93 4.58
CA ILE A 59 -11.42 5.55 5.93
C ILE A 59 -12.67 6.32 6.36
N ILE A 60 -12.70 7.64 6.13
CA ILE A 60 -13.88 8.47 6.44
C ILE A 60 -15.11 7.98 5.67
N LEU A 61 -14.94 7.70 4.37
CA LEU A 61 -16.01 7.19 3.52
C LEU A 61 -16.48 5.81 3.98
N ALA A 62 -15.56 4.90 4.35
CA ALA A 62 -15.91 3.58 4.87
C ALA A 62 -16.70 3.67 6.19
N VAL A 63 -16.29 4.53 7.13
CA VAL A 63 -17.01 4.78 8.37
C VAL A 63 -18.41 5.33 8.08
N TYR A 64 -18.53 6.30 7.16
CA TYR A 64 -19.82 6.82 6.74
C TYR A 64 -20.71 5.74 6.10
N VAL A 65 -20.16 4.90 5.23
CA VAL A 65 -20.91 3.82 4.58
C VAL A 65 -21.42 2.80 5.61
N VAL A 66 -20.60 2.43 6.60
CA VAL A 66 -20.94 1.43 7.63
C VAL A 66 -21.94 1.96 8.66
N PHE A 67 -21.78 3.21 9.13
CA PHE A 67 -22.55 3.74 10.26
C PHE A 67 -23.54 4.86 9.90
N GLY A 68 -23.30 5.59 8.82
CA GLY A 68 -24.02 6.81 8.46
C GLY A 68 -24.93 6.72 7.23
N SER A 69 -24.77 5.70 6.37
CA SER A 69 -25.51 5.61 5.10
C SER A 69 -26.99 5.22 5.28
N GLY A 70 -27.33 4.54 6.38
CA GLY A 70 -28.67 3.99 6.62
C GLY A 70 -29.08 2.88 5.62
N ASN A 71 -28.17 2.47 4.74
CA ASN A 71 -28.43 1.42 3.76
C ASN A 71 -28.21 0.03 4.43
N PRO A 72 -29.22 -0.86 4.45
CA PRO A 72 -29.12 -2.17 5.08
C PRO A 72 -28.12 -3.12 4.41
N ASP A 73 -27.69 -2.85 3.17
CA ASP A 73 -26.70 -3.67 2.47
C ASP A 73 -25.27 -3.44 3.01
N TYR A 74 -25.04 -2.27 3.62
CA TYR A 74 -23.74 -1.88 4.17
C TYR A 74 -23.79 -1.83 5.69
N GLY A 75 -22.81 -2.43 6.36
CA GLY A 75 -22.78 -2.47 7.82
C GLY A 75 -22.07 -3.69 8.39
N VAL A 76 -22.06 -3.75 9.72
CA VAL A 76 -21.36 -4.78 10.51
C VAL A 76 -21.85 -6.21 10.25
N GLN A 77 -23.06 -6.38 9.72
CA GLN A 77 -23.60 -7.65 9.27
C GLN A 77 -22.73 -8.32 8.21
N ASN A 78 -21.98 -7.54 7.41
CA ASN A 78 -21.08 -8.10 6.39
C ASN A 78 -19.90 -8.90 6.95
N TYR A 79 -19.56 -8.75 8.24
CA TYR A 79 -18.50 -9.56 8.88
C TYR A 79 -18.84 -11.05 8.95
N THR A 80 -20.14 -11.41 8.89
CA THR A 80 -20.59 -12.81 8.98
C THR A 80 -21.56 -13.21 7.88
N ALA A 81 -21.99 -12.26 7.03
CA ALA A 81 -22.96 -12.52 5.96
C ALA A 81 -22.49 -13.51 4.88
N HIS A 82 -21.19 -13.78 4.79
CA HIS A 82 -20.57 -14.59 3.74
C HIS A 82 -20.03 -15.90 4.35
N ASP A 83 -20.93 -16.82 4.68
CA ASP A 83 -20.62 -18.13 5.30
C ASP A 83 -19.96 -18.06 6.70
N GLY A 84 -20.23 -16.98 7.45
CA GLY A 84 -19.74 -16.75 8.81
C GLY A 84 -18.40 -16.01 8.86
N PHE A 85 -17.77 -15.96 10.04
CA PHE A 85 -16.52 -15.21 10.25
C PHE A 85 -15.27 -15.95 9.72
N PHE A 86 -15.33 -17.27 9.64
CA PHE A 86 -14.26 -18.13 9.10
C PHE A 86 -14.79 -19.04 7.98
N PRO A 87 -15.21 -18.48 6.83
CA PRO A 87 -15.82 -19.25 5.74
C PRO A 87 -14.85 -20.27 5.12
N HIS A 88 -13.55 -19.99 5.17
CA HIS A 88 -12.48 -20.87 4.70
C HIS A 88 -11.72 -21.56 5.86
N GLY A 89 -12.25 -21.51 7.08
CA GLY A 89 -11.62 -22.09 8.27
C GLY A 89 -10.23 -21.52 8.60
N LEU A 90 -9.47 -22.26 9.41
CA LEU A 90 -8.13 -21.86 9.84
C LEU A 90 -7.11 -21.83 8.69
N SER A 91 -7.28 -22.66 7.66
CA SER A 91 -6.40 -22.67 6.49
C SER A 91 -6.51 -21.36 5.69
N GLY A 92 -7.74 -20.85 5.50
CA GLY A 92 -7.94 -19.54 4.86
C GLY A 92 -7.31 -18.40 5.65
N MET A 93 -7.41 -18.43 6.98
CA MET A 93 -6.73 -17.48 7.86
C MET A 93 -5.21 -17.49 7.64
N TRP A 94 -4.59 -18.67 7.62
CA TRP A 94 -3.15 -18.79 7.41
C TRP A 94 -2.71 -18.27 6.04
N ILE A 95 -3.49 -18.51 4.98
CA ILE A 95 -3.23 -17.94 3.65
C ILE A 95 -3.31 -16.42 3.70
N ALA A 96 -4.34 -15.85 4.34
CA ALA A 96 -4.49 -14.40 4.48
C ALA A 96 -3.33 -13.77 5.26
N VAL A 97 -2.86 -14.43 6.32
CA VAL A 97 -1.67 -14.00 7.08
C VAL A 97 -0.42 -13.98 6.19
N ILE A 98 -0.19 -15.04 5.40
CA ILE A 98 0.95 -15.11 4.48
C ILE A 98 0.87 -13.96 3.46
N VAL A 99 -0.27 -13.76 2.80
CA VAL A 99 -0.47 -12.66 1.83
C VAL A 99 -0.26 -11.29 2.48
N SER A 100 -0.70 -11.13 3.73
CA SER A 100 -0.49 -9.90 4.50
C SER A 100 0.99 -9.65 4.77
N ILE A 101 1.76 -10.65 5.18
CA ILE A 101 3.22 -10.53 5.39
C ILE A 101 3.93 -10.10 4.10
N PHE A 102 3.57 -10.68 2.95
CA PHE A 102 4.15 -10.29 1.66
C PHE A 102 3.87 -8.83 1.28
N SER A 103 2.76 -8.25 1.77
CA SER A 103 2.43 -6.84 1.55
C SER A 103 3.34 -5.87 2.33
N TYR A 104 4.06 -6.36 3.35
CA TYR A 104 4.99 -5.57 4.17
C TYR A 104 6.47 -5.81 3.84
N LEU A 105 6.81 -6.58 2.79
CA LEU A 105 8.21 -6.85 2.43
C LEU A 105 9.04 -5.57 2.22
N SER A 106 8.41 -4.46 1.84
CA SER A 106 9.09 -3.18 1.62
C SER A 106 9.66 -2.53 2.89
N VAL A 107 9.29 -3.02 4.08
CA VAL A 107 9.82 -2.53 5.36
C VAL A 107 11.30 -2.89 5.54
N GLU A 108 11.77 -3.96 4.89
CA GLU A 108 13.18 -4.37 4.93
C GLU A 108 14.11 -3.29 4.38
N MET A 109 13.67 -2.54 3.37
CA MET A 109 14.44 -1.43 2.78
C MET A 109 14.71 -0.31 3.77
N ILE A 110 13.77 -0.06 4.70
CA ILE A 110 13.94 0.95 5.77
C ILE A 110 15.02 0.51 6.76
N ALA A 111 15.08 -0.79 7.07
CA ALA A 111 16.10 -1.34 7.97
C ALA A 111 17.50 -1.28 7.33
N VAL A 112 17.62 -1.56 6.03
CA VAL A 112 18.88 -1.46 5.29
C VAL A 112 19.34 0.00 5.21
N ALA A 113 18.47 0.94 4.82
CA ALA A 113 18.80 2.36 4.75
C ALA A 113 19.15 2.95 6.13
N ALA A 114 18.52 2.47 7.22
CA ALA A 114 18.88 2.86 8.58
C ALA A 114 20.29 2.39 8.96
N GLY A 115 20.77 1.28 8.38
CA GLY A 115 22.15 0.79 8.54
C GLY A 115 23.20 1.68 7.86
N GLU A 116 22.81 2.45 6.85
CA GLU A 116 23.68 3.40 6.13
C GLU A 116 23.65 4.82 6.74
N ALA A 117 22.88 5.04 7.81
CA ALA A 117 22.80 6.33 8.49
C ALA A 117 24.07 6.64 9.31
N ALA A 118 24.30 7.92 9.61
CA ALA A 118 25.49 8.38 10.35
C ALA A 118 25.64 7.76 11.75
N ASP A 119 24.51 7.40 12.39
CA ASP A 119 24.46 6.60 13.63
C ASP A 119 23.52 5.40 13.42
N PRO A 120 24.05 4.29 12.90
CA PRO A 120 23.27 3.11 12.54
C PRO A 120 22.56 2.48 13.75
N GLU A 121 23.20 2.48 14.92
CA GLU A 121 22.67 1.81 16.11
C GLU A 121 21.36 2.48 16.58
N GLN A 122 21.36 3.81 16.67
CA GLN A 122 20.16 4.56 17.02
C GLN A 122 19.11 4.53 15.92
N ALA A 123 19.52 4.67 14.65
CA ALA A 123 18.62 4.67 13.50
C ALA A 123 17.85 3.34 13.39
N VAL A 124 18.54 2.20 13.50
CA VAL A 124 17.92 0.86 13.43
C VAL A 124 16.93 0.65 14.58
N LYS A 125 17.30 1.00 15.82
CA LYS A 125 16.39 0.88 16.99
C LYS A 125 15.11 1.70 16.79
N LYS A 126 15.23 2.92 16.25
CA LYS A 126 14.10 3.81 16.01
C LYS A 126 13.20 3.31 14.87
N ALA A 127 13.79 2.85 13.77
CA ALA A 127 13.08 2.27 12.64
C ALA A 127 12.26 1.03 13.08
N PHE A 128 12.88 0.11 13.83
CA PHE A 128 12.20 -1.08 14.35
C PHE A 128 10.98 -0.74 15.23
N ARG A 129 11.15 0.18 16.19
CA ARG A 129 10.05 0.62 17.04
C ARG A 129 8.92 1.26 16.23
N ALA A 130 9.24 2.10 15.26
CA ALA A 130 8.26 2.74 14.39
C ALA A 130 7.49 1.72 13.55
N THR A 131 8.18 0.70 13.02
CA THR A 131 7.55 -0.40 12.29
C THR A 131 6.60 -1.21 13.17
N ILE A 132 7.03 -1.62 14.36
CA ILE A 132 6.17 -2.40 15.26
C ILE A 132 4.91 -1.61 15.62
N VAL A 133 5.05 -0.32 15.93
CA VAL A 133 3.88 0.53 16.22
C VAL A 133 2.92 0.60 15.03
N ARG A 134 3.43 0.68 13.80
CA ARG A 134 2.60 0.68 12.57
C ARG A 134 1.97 -0.66 12.22
N LEU A 135 2.49 -1.77 12.74
CA LEU A 135 1.91 -3.11 12.52
C LEU A 135 0.85 -3.46 13.57
N VAL A 136 0.99 -2.91 14.78
CA VAL A 136 0.09 -3.17 15.90
C VAL A 136 -1.14 -2.24 15.90
N VAL A 137 -1.00 -1.02 15.36
CA VAL A 137 -2.07 -0.03 15.17
C VAL A 137 -2.62 -0.12 13.75
#